data_AF-A0A1T4XRP9-F1
#
_entry.id   AF-A0A1T4XRP9-F1
#
_cell.length_a   1.000
_cell.length_b   1.000
_cell.length_c   1.000
_cell.angle_alpha   90.00
_cell.angle_beta   90.00
_cell.angle_gamma   90.00
#
_symmetry.space_group_name_H-M   'P 1'
#
loop_
_entity.id
_entity.type
_entity.pdbx_description
1 polymer ?
#
loop_
_entity_poly.entity_id
_entity_poly.type
_entity_poly.pdbx_seq_one_letter_code
_entity_poly.pdbx_strand_id
1 'polypeptide(L)'
;MKISNRISKRTFVIVFICSIIFDFLGLFFYNKNIETINDFITFTYGYVDLWHINNIVNIVYWMLPQLILIVYLGDYIEVRLLKNATLIFTRTNNKINILLRFIRELFIQIFCFYLLQLILVLVIGGILNVKLFINIDIIFMMIRLILYNFFIILIVNSCSILFKSIYGVYLVLIIQLALLYLSNLILNWNKYFLKYLPTTNALLSLNKYGIGIENNISLLYLLILILVVIIVAINIFNKKEILY
;
A
#
# COMPACT_ATOMS: atom_id res chain seq x y z
N MET A 1 -14.13 -21.38 -18.43
CA MET A 1 -14.21 -20.33 -17.38
C MET A 1 -14.29 -20.94 -15.96
N LYS A 2 -13.28 -21.71 -15.52
CA LYS A 2 -13.23 -22.34 -14.16
C LYS A 2 -11.85 -22.31 -13.48
N ILE A 3 -10.78 -21.98 -14.21
CA ILE A 3 -9.39 -22.04 -13.71
C ILE A 3 -9.03 -20.80 -12.85
N SER A 4 -9.59 -19.61 -13.15
CA SER A 4 -9.25 -18.40 -12.38
C SER A 4 -9.78 -18.41 -10.93
N ASN A 5 -10.88 -19.11 -10.66
CA ASN A 5 -11.49 -19.17 -9.31
C ASN A 5 -10.73 -20.05 -8.32
N ARG A 6 -9.91 -21.01 -8.79
CA ARG A 6 -9.08 -21.84 -7.88
C ARG A 6 -7.79 -21.14 -7.48
N ILE A 7 -7.18 -20.39 -8.40
CA ILE A 7 -5.98 -19.61 -8.13
C ILE A 7 -6.33 -18.48 -7.15
N SER A 8 -7.43 -17.72 -7.38
CA SER A 8 -7.83 -16.62 -6.50
C SER A 8 -8.15 -17.07 -5.06
N LYS A 9 -8.75 -18.25 -4.88
CA LYS A 9 -9.00 -18.79 -3.53
C LYS A 9 -7.71 -19.17 -2.80
N ARG A 10 -6.74 -19.77 -3.49
CA ARG A 10 -5.46 -20.17 -2.88
C ARG A 10 -4.61 -18.96 -2.52
N THR A 11 -4.52 -17.97 -3.40
CA THR A 11 -3.81 -16.72 -3.09
C THR A 11 -4.50 -15.94 -1.98
N PHE A 12 -5.84 -15.90 -1.94
CA PHE A 12 -6.57 -15.28 -0.82
C PHE A 12 -6.26 -15.96 0.53
N VAL A 13 -6.23 -17.30 0.57
CA VAL A 13 -5.87 -18.05 1.79
C VAL A 13 -4.43 -17.76 2.22
N ILE A 14 -3.48 -17.70 1.28
CA ILE A 14 -2.09 -17.36 1.58
C ILE A 14 -2.00 -15.94 2.14
N VAL A 15 -2.64 -14.97 1.48
CA VAL A 15 -2.70 -13.57 1.94
C VAL A 15 -3.29 -13.49 3.34
N PHE A 16 -4.39 -14.20 3.60
CA PHE A 16 -5.04 -14.24 4.91
C PHE A 16 -4.15 -14.84 6.01
N ILE A 17 -3.48 -15.96 5.73
CA ILE A 17 -2.52 -16.57 6.66
C ILE A 17 -1.35 -15.63 6.93
N CYS A 18 -0.81 -15.00 5.88
CA CYS A 18 0.27 -14.01 6.02
C CYS A 18 -0.16 -12.80 6.86
N SER A 19 -1.38 -12.29 6.68
CA SER A 19 -1.94 -11.22 7.52
C SER A 19 -2.02 -11.63 9.00
N ILE A 20 -2.52 -12.83 9.29
CA ILE A 20 -2.58 -13.34 10.67
C ILE A 20 -1.18 -13.44 11.28
N ILE A 21 -0.23 -14.08 10.58
CA ILE A 21 1.16 -14.22 11.03
C ILE A 21 1.76 -12.83 11.31
N PHE A 22 1.48 -11.87 10.44
CA PHE A 22 1.98 -10.51 10.56
C PHE A 22 1.43 -9.78 11.80
N ASP A 23 0.14 -9.89 12.08
CA ASP A 23 -0.48 -9.32 13.28
C ASP A 23 0.12 -9.96 14.56
N PHE A 24 0.37 -11.27 14.54
CA PHE A 24 1.06 -11.97 15.64
C PHE A 24 2.54 -11.58 15.80
N LEU A 25 3.26 -11.33 14.69
CA LEU A 25 4.63 -10.81 14.76
C LEU A 25 4.65 -9.42 15.41
N GLY A 26 3.65 -8.59 15.14
CA GLY A 26 3.49 -7.27 15.77
C GLY A 26 3.39 -7.37 17.28
N LEU A 27 2.58 -8.31 17.77
CA LEU A 27 2.51 -8.64 19.20
C LEU A 27 3.87 -9.09 19.73
N PHE A 28 4.56 -10.01 19.04
CA PHE A 28 5.83 -10.54 19.54
C PHE A 28 6.91 -9.45 19.69
N PHE A 29 7.02 -8.54 18.72
CA PHE A 29 8.04 -7.49 18.75
C PHE A 29 7.69 -6.31 19.65
N TYR A 30 6.39 -6.01 19.84
CA TYR A 30 5.95 -4.78 20.52
C TYR A 30 5.08 -5.00 21.77
N ASN A 31 4.89 -6.24 22.24
CA ASN A 31 3.98 -6.60 23.34
C ASN A 31 4.05 -5.66 24.57
N LYS A 32 5.28 -5.29 24.97
CA LYS A 32 5.52 -4.48 26.17
C LYS A 32 5.00 -3.04 26.08
N ASN A 33 4.70 -2.57 24.86
CA ASN A 33 4.27 -1.20 24.59
C ASN A 33 2.80 -1.11 24.15
N ILE A 34 2.04 -2.22 24.21
CA ILE A 34 0.65 -2.27 23.77
C ILE A 34 -0.27 -2.19 24.99
N GLU A 35 -0.80 -1.01 25.25
CA GLU A 35 -1.81 -0.79 26.31
C GLU A 35 -3.21 -0.61 25.75
N THR A 36 -3.30 -0.11 24.51
CA THR A 36 -4.56 0.18 23.84
C THR A 36 -4.62 -0.42 22.44
N ILE A 37 -5.84 -0.62 21.92
CA ILE A 37 -6.02 -1.11 20.55
C ILE A 37 -5.39 -0.16 19.52
N ASN A 38 -5.32 1.12 19.89
CA ASN A 38 -4.71 2.17 19.11
C ASN A 38 -3.21 1.91 18.89
N ASP A 39 -2.50 1.56 19.96
CA ASP A 39 -1.08 1.19 19.88
C ASP A 39 -0.91 -0.06 19.02
N PHE A 40 -1.77 -1.05 19.21
CA PHE A 40 -1.70 -2.29 18.44
C PHE A 40 -1.90 -2.03 16.94
N ILE A 41 -2.89 -1.22 16.56
CA ILE A 41 -3.10 -0.80 15.17
C ILE A 41 -1.86 -0.05 14.65
N THR A 42 -1.31 0.91 15.40
CA THR A 42 -0.12 1.65 14.95
C THR A 42 1.09 0.74 14.71
N PHE A 43 1.33 -0.22 15.59
CA PHE A 43 2.45 -1.15 15.43
C PHE A 43 2.21 -2.10 14.27
N THR A 44 1.04 -2.75 14.20
CA THR A 44 0.69 -3.70 13.14
C THR A 44 0.76 -3.04 11.77
N TYR A 45 0.19 -1.86 11.57
CA TYR A 45 0.14 -1.24 10.24
C TYR A 45 1.42 -0.54 9.80
N GLY A 46 2.48 -0.60 10.61
CA GLY A 46 3.82 -0.24 10.20
C GLY A 46 4.35 0.98 10.94
N TYR A 47 5.28 0.71 11.85
CA TYR A 47 6.08 1.69 12.54
C TYR A 47 7.54 1.56 12.07
N VAL A 48 8.06 2.58 11.37
CA VAL A 48 9.51 2.71 11.12
C VAL A 48 10.01 3.94 11.84
N ASP A 49 10.76 3.75 12.92
CA ASP A 49 11.43 4.85 13.56
C ASP A 49 12.63 5.32 12.70
N LEU A 50 12.53 6.52 12.13
CA LEU A 50 13.63 7.06 11.32
C LEU A 50 14.89 7.38 12.15
N TRP A 51 14.74 7.58 13.46
CA TRP A 51 15.87 7.82 14.36
C TRP A 51 16.72 6.56 14.59
N HIS A 52 16.13 5.38 14.38
CA HIS A 52 16.74 4.09 14.60
C HIS A 52 16.70 3.20 13.34
N ILE A 53 16.95 3.78 12.16
CA ILE A 53 16.94 3.07 10.85
C ILE A 53 17.92 1.91 10.78
N ASN A 54 18.95 1.90 11.62
CA ASN A 54 19.87 0.77 11.73
C ASN A 54 19.15 -0.53 12.13
N ASN A 55 17.93 -0.46 12.67
CA ASN A 55 17.10 -1.62 12.92
C ASN A 55 16.34 -2.07 11.66
N ILE A 56 16.99 -2.92 10.87
CA ILE A 56 16.45 -3.54 9.66
C ILE A 56 15.09 -4.21 9.90
N VAL A 57 14.86 -4.76 11.10
CA VAL A 57 13.61 -5.46 11.44
C VAL A 57 12.40 -4.54 11.27
N ASN A 58 12.50 -3.27 11.66
CA ASN A 58 11.39 -2.31 11.56
C ASN A 58 11.05 -1.97 10.10
N ILE A 59 12.08 -1.86 9.25
CA ILE A 59 11.91 -1.60 7.82
C ILE A 59 11.24 -2.80 7.16
N VAL A 60 11.74 -4.01 7.43
CA VAL A 60 11.16 -5.25 6.89
C VAL A 60 9.70 -5.38 7.32
N TYR A 61 9.40 -5.14 8.61
CA TYR A 61 8.05 -5.23 9.14
C TYR A 61 7.10 -4.22 8.48
N TRP A 62 7.53 -2.97 8.25
CA TRP A 62 6.73 -1.97 7.55
C TRP A 62 6.53 -2.28 6.06
N MET A 63 7.52 -2.87 5.38
CA MET A 63 7.41 -3.24 3.97
C MET A 63 6.55 -4.49 3.74
N LEU A 64 6.50 -5.41 4.72
CA LEU A 64 5.85 -6.70 4.58
C LEU A 64 4.37 -6.66 4.12
N PRO A 65 3.47 -5.86 4.73
CA PRO A 65 2.07 -5.79 4.26
C PRO A 65 1.97 -5.24 2.83
N GLN A 66 2.89 -4.36 2.44
CA GLN A 66 2.97 -3.82 1.08
C GLN A 66 3.43 -4.91 0.10
N LEU A 67 4.44 -5.70 0.47
CA LEU A 67 4.94 -6.82 -0.33
C LEU A 67 3.86 -7.88 -0.57
N ILE A 68 3.05 -8.21 0.45
CA ILE A 68 1.92 -9.14 0.31
C ILE A 68 0.95 -8.62 -0.76
N LEU A 69 0.58 -7.34 -0.69
CA LEU A 69 -0.32 -6.74 -1.69
C LEU A 69 0.32 -6.65 -3.08
N ILE A 70 1.61 -6.34 -3.18
CA ILE A 70 2.33 -6.30 -4.46
C ILE A 70 2.37 -7.69 -5.11
N VAL A 71 2.63 -8.75 -4.35
CA VAL A 71 2.61 -10.13 -4.86
C VAL A 71 1.21 -10.52 -5.34
N TYR A 72 0.16 -10.04 -4.67
CA TYR A 72 -1.22 -10.39 -5.01
C TYR A 72 -1.84 -9.55 -6.14
N LEU A 73 -1.48 -8.25 -6.23
CA LEU A 73 -2.12 -7.26 -7.10
C LEU A 73 -1.16 -6.57 -8.07
N GLY A 74 0.14 -6.85 -8.03
CA GLY A 74 1.15 -6.15 -8.84
C GLY A 74 0.99 -6.36 -10.35
N ASP A 75 0.45 -7.50 -10.78
CA ASP A 75 0.21 -7.84 -12.19
C ASP A 75 -1.27 -7.71 -12.59
N TYR A 76 -2.11 -7.12 -11.73
CA TYR A 76 -3.57 -7.13 -11.88
C TYR A 76 -4.05 -6.53 -13.21
N ILE A 77 -3.54 -5.36 -13.58
CA ILE A 77 -3.89 -4.68 -14.83
C ILE A 77 -3.31 -5.44 -16.03
N GLU A 78 -2.04 -5.87 -15.96
CA GLU A 78 -1.38 -6.64 -17.03
C GLU A 78 -2.18 -7.89 -17.40
N VAL A 79 -2.49 -8.75 -16.42
CA VAL A 79 -3.21 -10.00 -16.63
C VAL A 79 -4.59 -9.77 -17.25
N ARG A 80 -5.30 -8.70 -16.85
CA ARG A 80 -6.63 -8.38 -17.37
C ARG A 80 -6.60 -7.75 -18.76
N LEU A 81 -5.59 -6.94 -19.05
CA LEU A 81 -5.36 -6.41 -20.38
C LEU A 81 -5.00 -7.54 -21.35
N LEU A 82 -4.07 -8.43 -21.00
CA LEU A 82 -3.68 -9.56 -21.84
C LEU A 82 -4.85 -10.50 -22.15
N LYS A 83 -5.67 -10.83 -21.15
CA LYS A 83 -6.85 -11.71 -21.33
C LYS A 83 -7.93 -11.13 -22.24
N ASN A 84 -8.00 -9.80 -22.36
CA ASN A 84 -9.06 -9.10 -23.10
C ASN A 84 -8.50 -8.26 -24.26
N ALA A 85 -7.21 -8.41 -24.61
CA ALA A 85 -6.50 -7.50 -25.52
C ALA A 85 -7.20 -7.40 -26.89
N THR A 86 -7.61 -8.53 -27.45
CA THR A 86 -8.34 -8.57 -28.72
C THR A 86 -9.63 -7.77 -28.66
N LEU A 87 -10.42 -7.88 -27.59
CA LEU A 87 -11.69 -7.15 -27.44
C LEU A 87 -11.49 -5.65 -27.16
N ILE A 88 -10.54 -5.31 -26.30
CA ILE A 88 -10.29 -3.93 -25.86
C ILE A 88 -9.80 -3.08 -27.04
N PHE A 89 -8.85 -3.60 -27.80
CA PHE A 89 -8.17 -2.77 -28.78
C PHE A 89 -8.78 -2.81 -30.18
N THR A 90 -9.53 -3.85 -30.56
CA THR A 90 -10.15 -3.94 -31.89
C THR A 90 -11.56 -3.36 -31.99
N ARG A 91 -12.29 -3.21 -30.87
CA ARG A 91 -13.74 -2.89 -30.90
C ARG A 91 -14.24 -1.80 -29.96
N THR A 92 -13.42 -1.25 -29.07
CA THR A 92 -13.93 -0.29 -28.07
C THR A 92 -13.35 1.12 -28.20
N ASN A 93 -14.24 2.10 -28.39
CA ASN A 93 -13.96 3.53 -28.13
C ASN A 93 -13.82 3.84 -26.63
N ASN A 94 -14.08 2.86 -25.76
CA ASN A 94 -14.15 3.00 -24.30
C ASN A 94 -12.92 2.47 -23.56
N LYS A 95 -11.73 2.47 -24.19
CA LYS A 95 -10.46 2.02 -23.59
C LYS A 95 -10.21 2.63 -22.21
N ILE A 96 -10.44 3.94 -22.07
CA ILE A 96 -10.27 4.68 -20.81
C ILE A 96 -11.20 4.16 -19.72
N ASN A 97 -12.48 3.93 -20.04
CA ASN A 97 -13.46 3.43 -19.07
C ASN A 97 -13.10 2.03 -18.56
N ILE A 98 -12.49 1.20 -19.40
CA ILE A 98 -12.00 -0.13 -19.00
C ILE A 98 -10.83 0.00 -18.03
N LEU A 99 -9.86 0.88 -18.32
CA LEU A 99 -8.74 1.13 -17.42
C LEU A 99 -9.22 1.68 -16.07
N LEU A 100 -10.12 2.68 -16.07
CA LEU A 100 -10.71 3.24 -14.85
C LEU A 100 -11.47 2.20 -14.04
N ARG A 101 -12.18 1.28 -14.70
CA ARG A 101 -12.83 0.15 -14.03
C ARG A 101 -11.81 -0.75 -13.33
N PHE A 102 -10.68 -1.07 -13.97
CA PHE A 102 -9.63 -1.87 -13.34
C PHE A 102 -8.99 -1.16 -12.15
N ILE A 103 -8.71 0.14 -12.28
CA ILE A 103 -8.20 0.97 -11.19
C ILE A 103 -9.17 0.98 -10.00
N ARG A 104 -10.48 1.14 -10.25
CA ARG A 104 -11.51 1.09 -9.21
C ARG A 104 -11.57 -0.28 -8.53
N GLU A 105 -11.54 -1.36 -9.30
CA GLU A 105 -11.55 -2.72 -8.75
C GLU A 105 -10.29 -3.00 -7.89
N LEU A 106 -9.15 -2.45 -8.28
CA LEU A 106 -7.89 -2.52 -7.54
C LEU A 106 -8.00 -1.78 -6.20
N PHE A 107 -8.55 -0.56 -6.19
CA PHE A 107 -8.81 0.20 -4.96
C PHE A 107 -9.71 -0.58 -3.99
N ILE A 108 -10.80 -1.16 -4.49
CA ILE A 108 -11.74 -1.94 -3.67
C ILE A 108 -11.03 -3.14 -3.02
N GLN A 109 -10.18 -3.85 -3.76
CA GLN A 109 -9.47 -5.02 -3.23
C GLN A 109 -8.49 -4.64 -2.12
N ILE A 110 -7.76 -3.55 -2.27
CA ILE A 110 -6.85 -3.03 -1.24
C ILE A 110 -7.65 -2.58 0.00
N PHE A 111 -8.74 -1.84 -0.22
CA PHE A 111 -9.60 -1.39 0.87
C PHE A 111 -10.16 -2.58 1.67
N CYS A 112 -10.68 -3.61 0.98
CA CYS A 112 -11.18 -4.83 1.62
C CYS A 112 -10.07 -5.58 2.39
N PHE A 113 -8.85 -5.64 1.86
CA PHE A 113 -7.72 -6.25 2.57
C PHE A 113 -7.43 -5.54 3.90
N TYR A 114 -7.33 -4.22 3.90
CA TYR A 114 -7.06 -3.44 5.11
C TYR A 114 -8.21 -3.49 6.12
N LEU A 115 -9.46 -3.52 5.65
CA LEU A 115 -10.63 -3.68 6.49
C LEU A 115 -10.63 -5.07 7.16
N LEU A 116 -10.34 -6.12 6.41
CA LEU A 116 -10.20 -7.47 6.96
C LEU A 116 -9.11 -7.52 8.03
N GLN A 117 -7.95 -6.92 7.77
CA GLN A 117 -6.87 -6.85 8.75
C GLN A 117 -7.29 -6.07 10.01
N LEU A 118 -8.11 -5.03 9.86
CA LEU A 118 -8.56 -4.23 11.01
C LEU A 118 -9.48 -5.06 11.90
N ILE A 119 -10.37 -5.84 11.29
CA ILE A 119 -11.23 -6.79 12.01
C ILE A 119 -10.36 -7.82 12.76
N LEU A 120 -9.31 -8.36 12.14
CA LEU A 120 -8.41 -9.31 12.81
C LEU A 120 -7.72 -8.69 14.02
N VAL A 121 -7.16 -7.48 13.87
CA VAL A 121 -6.54 -6.75 14.98
C VAL A 121 -7.52 -6.51 16.12
N LEU A 122 -8.78 -6.18 15.82
CA LEU A 122 -9.82 -6.00 16.84
C LEU A 122 -10.17 -7.30 17.56
N VAL A 123 -10.29 -8.42 16.84
CA VAL A 123 -10.55 -9.74 17.43
C VAL A 123 -9.40 -10.17 18.32
N ILE A 124 -8.16 -10.04 17.85
CA ILE A 124 -6.95 -10.39 18.61
C ILE A 124 -6.83 -9.49 19.85
N GLY A 125 -7.05 -8.18 19.71
CA GLY A 125 -7.04 -7.22 20.83
C GLY A 125 -8.10 -7.52 21.88
N GLY A 126 -9.29 -7.96 21.45
CA GLY A 126 -10.36 -8.43 22.34
C GLY A 126 -9.97 -9.69 23.13
N ILE A 127 -9.33 -10.66 22.47
CA ILE A 127 -8.81 -11.88 23.13
C ILE A 127 -7.74 -11.53 24.17
N LEU A 128 -6.90 -10.53 23.89
CA LEU A 128 -5.83 -10.07 24.77
C LEU A 128 -6.30 -9.08 25.86
N ASN A 129 -7.60 -8.81 25.96
CA ASN A 129 -8.19 -7.85 26.91
C ASN A 129 -7.59 -6.43 26.82
N VAL A 130 -7.18 -6.01 25.62
CA VAL A 130 -6.68 -4.66 25.38
C VAL A 130 -7.88 -3.69 25.34
N LYS A 131 -7.70 -2.45 25.83
CA LYS A 131 -8.77 -1.43 25.80
C LYS A 131 -9.22 -1.14 24.36
N LEU A 132 -10.50 -1.45 24.07
CA LEU A 132 -11.13 -1.31 22.76
C LEU A 132 -11.71 0.11 22.56
N PHE A 133 -10.84 1.09 22.44
CA PHE A 133 -11.23 2.46 22.07
C PHE A 133 -10.43 2.93 20.86
N ILE A 134 -11.11 3.23 19.75
CA ILE A 134 -10.48 3.70 18.52
C ILE A 134 -10.56 5.22 18.46
N ASN A 135 -9.41 5.90 18.40
CA ASN A 135 -9.35 7.35 18.21
C ASN A 135 -9.56 7.74 16.74
N ILE A 136 -10.12 8.92 16.49
CA ILE A 136 -10.32 9.48 15.15
C ILE A 136 -9.00 9.64 14.38
N ASP A 137 -7.90 9.96 15.07
CA ASP A 137 -6.57 10.07 14.47
C ASP A 137 -6.13 8.78 13.80
N ILE A 138 -6.52 7.64 14.37
CA ILE A 138 -6.19 6.31 13.84
C ILE A 138 -7.04 5.97 12.64
N ILE A 139 -8.29 6.43 12.58
CA ILE A 139 -9.10 6.31 11.38
C ILE A 139 -8.44 7.06 10.23
N PHE A 140 -8.00 8.31 10.44
CA PHE A 140 -7.26 9.07 9.42
C PHE A 140 -5.95 8.39 9.02
N MET A 141 -5.22 7.86 9.99
CA MET A 141 -4.00 7.09 9.77
C MET A 141 -4.23 5.87 8.87
N MET A 142 -5.31 5.13 9.12
CA MET A 142 -5.70 3.95 8.32
C MET A 142 -6.09 4.34 6.90
N ILE A 143 -6.89 5.39 6.72
CA ILE A 143 -7.26 5.90 5.39
C ILE A 143 -6.00 6.29 4.61
N ARG A 144 -5.06 6.97 5.28
CA ARG A 144 -3.80 7.38 4.67
C ARG A 144 -2.96 6.18 4.23
N LEU A 145 -2.85 5.17 5.08
CA LEU A 145 -2.13 3.94 4.76
C LEU A 145 -2.75 3.22 3.56
N ILE A 146 -4.08 3.14 3.49
CA ILE A 146 -4.80 2.55 2.36
C ILE A 146 -4.49 3.31 1.07
N LEU A 147 -4.59 4.65 1.10
CA LEU A 147 -4.30 5.49 -0.06
C LEU A 147 -2.85 5.38 -0.51
N TYR A 148 -1.90 5.32 0.43
CA TYR A 148 -0.49 5.15 0.12
C TYR A 148 -0.21 3.80 -0.56
N ASN A 149 -0.76 2.71 -0.05
CA ASN A 149 -0.60 1.39 -0.67
C ASN A 149 -1.29 1.32 -2.03
N PHE A 150 -2.47 1.94 -2.16
CA PHE A 150 -3.12 2.09 -3.46
C PHE A 150 -2.24 2.87 -4.45
N PHE A 151 -1.65 3.98 -4.03
CA PHE A 151 -0.73 4.77 -4.84
C PHE A 151 0.45 3.93 -5.35
N ILE A 152 1.11 3.18 -4.46
CA ILE A 152 2.24 2.31 -4.83
C ILE A 152 1.83 1.26 -5.85
N ILE A 153 0.76 0.51 -5.56
CA ILE A 153 0.32 -0.59 -6.41
C ILE A 153 -0.19 -0.06 -7.75
N LEU A 154 -0.79 1.13 -7.76
CA LEU A 154 -1.18 1.82 -8.97
C LEU A 154 0.05 2.18 -9.82
N ILE A 155 1.17 2.62 -9.22
CA ILE A 155 2.42 2.84 -9.97
C ILE A 155 2.89 1.54 -10.60
N VAL A 156 2.98 0.43 -9.83
CA VAL A 156 3.40 -0.88 -10.36
C VAL A 156 2.53 -1.30 -11.56
N ASN A 157 1.20 -1.18 -11.41
CA ASN A 157 0.26 -1.57 -12.46
C ASN A 157 0.22 -0.58 -13.64
N SER A 158 0.56 0.69 -13.43
CA SER A 158 0.67 1.67 -14.52
C SER A 158 1.95 1.44 -15.32
N CYS A 159 3.05 1.11 -14.63
CA CYS A 159 4.28 0.64 -15.25
C CYS A 159 4.07 -0.63 -16.07
N SER A 160 3.16 -1.51 -15.66
CA SER A 160 2.83 -2.73 -16.40
C SER A 160 2.20 -2.46 -17.79
N ILE A 161 1.76 -1.22 -18.05
CA ILE A 161 1.31 -0.80 -19.38
C ILE A 161 2.51 -0.63 -20.31
N LEU A 162 3.69 -0.26 -19.82
CA LEU A 162 4.90 -0.05 -20.63
C LEU A 162 5.74 -1.33 -20.76
N PHE A 163 5.94 -2.05 -19.66
CA PHE A 163 6.80 -3.22 -19.56
C PHE A 163 6.17 -4.28 -18.64
N LYS A 164 6.78 -5.46 -18.46
CA LYS A 164 6.24 -6.49 -17.55
C LYS A 164 6.13 -5.97 -16.11
N SER A 165 5.04 -6.28 -15.41
CA SER A 165 4.76 -5.86 -14.02
C SER A 165 5.92 -6.10 -13.06
N ILE A 166 6.66 -7.19 -13.22
CA ILE A 166 7.81 -7.53 -12.36
C ILE A 166 8.89 -6.43 -12.34
N TYR A 167 9.12 -5.74 -13.46
CA TYR A 167 10.06 -4.61 -13.49
C TYR A 167 9.49 -3.39 -12.75
N GLY A 168 8.17 -3.20 -12.80
CA GLY A 168 7.48 -2.17 -12.01
C GLY A 168 7.62 -2.42 -10.50
N VAL A 169 7.53 -3.69 -10.08
CA VAL A 169 7.78 -4.09 -8.69
C VAL A 169 9.20 -3.73 -8.26
N TYR A 170 10.22 -4.13 -9.04
CA TYR A 170 11.61 -3.80 -8.70
C TYR A 170 11.87 -2.30 -8.61
N LEU A 171 11.36 -1.53 -9.58
CA LEU A 171 11.50 -0.08 -9.61
C LEU A 171 10.90 0.56 -8.35
N VAL A 172 9.68 0.17 -7.99
CA VAL A 172 9.00 0.70 -6.79
C VAL A 172 9.77 0.36 -5.52
N LEU A 173 10.24 -0.87 -5.35
CA LEU A 173 10.98 -1.28 -4.15
C LEU A 173 12.30 -0.51 -4.02
N ILE A 174 13.04 -0.34 -5.12
CA ILE A 174 14.29 0.44 -5.14
C ILE A 174 14.00 1.89 -4.77
N ILE A 175 12.98 2.52 -5.37
CA ILE A 175 12.63 3.91 -5.06
C ILE A 175 12.20 4.05 -3.60
N GLN A 176 11.42 3.12 -3.05
CA GLN A 176 11.01 3.16 -1.64
C GLN A 176 12.21 3.09 -0.69
N LEU A 177 13.14 2.16 -0.91
CA LEU A 177 14.35 2.03 -0.10
C LEU A 177 15.24 3.27 -0.23
N ALA A 178 15.43 3.77 -1.45
CA ALA A 178 16.18 5.00 -1.68
C ALA A 178 15.54 6.20 -0.98
N LEU A 179 14.21 6.33 -1.04
CA LEU A 179 13.48 7.41 -0.37
C LEU A 179 13.51 7.27 1.17
N LEU A 180 13.48 6.06 1.72
CA LEU A 180 13.67 5.85 3.16
C LEU A 180 15.08 6.30 3.60
N TYR A 181 16.11 5.91 2.85
CA TYR A 181 17.48 6.34 3.12
C TYR A 181 17.63 7.86 3.00
N LEU A 182 17.06 8.45 1.95
CA LEU A 182 17.06 9.91 1.75
C LEU A 182 16.28 10.64 2.86
N SER A 183 15.19 10.05 3.36
CA SER A 183 14.47 10.57 4.53
C SER A 183 15.37 10.61 5.77
N ASN A 184 16.22 9.61 5.99
CA ASN A 184 17.18 9.64 7.09
C ASN A 184 18.16 10.81 6.98
N LEU A 185 18.75 10.98 5.79
CA LEU A 185 19.72 12.06 5.54
C LEU A 185 19.09 13.44 5.73
N ILE A 186 17.87 13.63 5.22
CA ILE A 186 17.13 14.88 5.40
C ILE A 186 16.78 15.10 6.88
N LEU A 187 16.43 14.05 7.63
CA LEU A 187 16.10 14.19 9.05
C LEU A 187 17.27 14.74 9.86
N ASN A 188 18.49 14.31 9.54
CA ASN A 188 19.73 14.79 10.17
C ASN A 188 20.09 16.22 9.73
N TRP A 189 19.73 16.62 8.51
CA TRP A 189 20.05 17.94 7.98
C TRP A 189 18.97 18.98 8.33
N ASN A 190 17.73 18.75 7.91
CA ASN A 190 16.60 19.64 8.15
C ASN A 190 15.26 18.89 8.10
N LYS A 191 14.61 18.79 9.27
CA LYS A 191 13.34 18.08 9.48
C LYS A 191 12.16 18.65 8.66
N TYR A 192 12.19 19.92 8.27
CA TYR A 192 11.07 20.54 7.55
C TYR A 192 10.86 19.94 6.15
N PHE A 193 11.92 19.50 5.48
CA PHE A 193 11.83 18.96 4.13
C PHE A 193 11.30 17.52 4.06
N LEU A 194 11.30 16.79 5.20
CA LEU A 194 10.78 15.42 5.26
C LEU A 194 9.34 15.32 4.81
N LYS A 195 8.56 16.38 5.05
CA LYS A 195 7.14 16.45 4.73
C LYS A 195 6.87 16.19 3.24
N TYR A 196 7.75 16.63 2.35
CA TYR A 196 7.49 16.55 0.91
C TYR A 196 7.79 15.17 0.27
N LEU A 197 8.36 14.23 1.02
CA LEU A 197 8.67 12.91 0.48
C LEU A 197 7.42 12.01 0.48
N PRO A 198 7.10 11.31 -0.62
CA PRO A 198 5.92 10.45 -0.67
C PRO A 198 5.94 9.31 0.36
N THR A 199 7.12 8.76 0.66
CA THR A 199 7.30 7.68 1.66
C THR A 199 7.06 8.15 3.08
N THR A 200 7.35 9.41 3.42
CA THR A 200 7.17 9.92 4.80
C THR A 200 5.71 10.04 5.18
N ASN A 201 4.81 10.17 4.20
CA ASN A 201 3.36 10.11 4.42
C ASN A 201 2.88 8.77 4.99
N ALA A 202 3.63 7.69 4.77
CA ALA A 202 3.30 6.37 5.29
C ALA A 202 4.00 6.04 6.62
N LEU A 203 4.91 6.91 7.08
CA LEU A 203 5.69 6.69 8.29
C LEU A 203 4.93 7.22 9.51
N LEU A 204 4.30 6.31 10.24
CA LEU A 204 3.45 6.63 11.40
C LEU A 204 4.25 7.23 12.57
N SER A 205 5.51 6.82 12.73
CA SER A 205 6.41 7.28 13.78
C SER A 205 6.63 8.81 13.74
N LEU A 206 6.89 9.38 12.56
CA LEU A 206 7.17 10.80 12.38
C LEU A 206 6.02 11.71 12.79
N ASN A 207 4.79 11.23 12.57
CA ASN A 207 3.58 11.95 12.94
C ASN A 207 3.34 11.95 14.44
N LYS A 208 3.65 10.84 15.14
CA LYS A 208 3.55 10.76 16.61
C LYS A 208 4.46 11.77 17.32
N TYR A 209 5.61 12.10 16.71
CA TYR A 209 6.54 13.11 17.22
C TYR A 209 6.30 14.53 16.69
N GLY A 210 5.22 14.78 15.94
CA GLY A 210 4.90 16.11 15.39
C GLY A 210 5.82 16.61 14.27
N ILE A 211 6.69 15.75 13.73
CA ILE A 211 7.67 16.10 12.69
C ILE A 211 7.10 15.91 11.28
N GLY A 212 6.12 15.02 11.12
CA GLY A 212 5.50 14.73 9.83
C GLY A 212 4.42 15.72 9.37
N ILE A 213 3.80 15.41 8.23
CA ILE A 213 2.64 16.16 7.73
C ILE A 213 1.42 15.78 8.56
N GLU A 214 0.62 16.77 8.95
CA GLU A 214 -0.71 16.55 9.54
C GLU A 214 -1.54 15.59 8.69
N ASN A 215 -2.30 14.70 9.33
CA ASN A 215 -2.98 13.62 8.61
C ASN A 215 -3.86 14.15 7.46
N ASN A 216 -4.57 15.26 7.66
CA ASN A 216 -5.45 15.87 6.64
C ASN A 216 -4.70 16.35 5.41
N ILE A 217 -3.58 17.04 5.59
CA ILE A 217 -2.75 17.55 4.49
C ILE A 217 -2.09 16.37 3.75
N SER A 218 -1.66 15.34 4.49
CA SER A 218 -1.07 14.14 3.91
C SER A 218 -2.06 13.38 3.02
N LEU A 219 -3.32 13.29 3.44
CA LEU A 219 -4.40 12.71 2.63
C LEU A 219 -4.63 13.49 1.33
N LEU A 220 -4.72 14.81 1.42
CA LEU A 220 -4.89 15.67 0.24
C LEU A 220 -3.72 15.52 -0.72
N TYR A 221 -2.49 15.50 -0.22
CA TYR A 221 -1.28 15.29 -1.01
C TYR A 221 -1.28 13.93 -1.72
N LEU A 222 -1.64 12.84 -1.03
CA LEU A 222 -1.76 11.51 -1.63
C LEU A 222 -2.83 11.46 -2.71
N LEU A 223 -3.99 12.10 -2.50
CA LEU A 223 -5.05 12.16 -3.50
C LEU A 223 -4.57 12.87 -4.78
N ILE A 224 -3.84 13.97 -4.64
CA ILE A 224 -3.23 14.68 -5.79
C ILE A 224 -2.26 13.74 -6.52
N LEU A 225 -1.35 13.07 -5.80
CA LEU A 225 -0.39 12.15 -6.42
C LEU A 225 -1.07 10.98 -7.14
N ILE A 226 -2.10 10.40 -6.54
CA ILE A 226 -2.92 9.34 -7.17
C ILE A 226 -3.53 9.86 -8.46
N LEU A 227 -4.15 11.05 -8.44
CA LEU A 227 -4.77 11.66 -9.61
C LEU A 227 -3.74 11.87 -10.73
N VAL A 228 -2.55 12.38 -10.39
CA VAL A 228 -1.44 12.54 -11.34
C VAL A 228 -1.05 11.20 -11.97
N VAL A 229 -0.89 10.14 -11.17
CA VAL A 229 -0.55 8.81 -11.70
C VAL A 229 -1.66 8.27 -12.61
N ILE A 230 -2.94 8.46 -12.26
CA ILE A 230 -4.07 8.07 -13.11
C ILE A 230 -4.01 8.80 -14.46
N ILE A 231 -3.79 10.12 -14.48
CA ILE A 231 -3.66 10.90 -15.71
C ILE A 231 -2.51 10.38 -16.56
N VAL A 232 -1.34 10.15 -15.95
CA VAL A 232 -0.16 9.63 -16.65
C VAL A 232 -0.45 8.24 -17.23
N ALA A 233 -1.07 7.35 -16.45
CA ALA A 233 -1.45 6.02 -16.89
C ALA A 233 -2.43 6.05 -18.08
N ILE A 234 -3.45 6.91 -18.04
CA ILE A 234 -4.40 7.09 -19.15
C ILE A 234 -3.68 7.60 -20.40
N ASN A 235 -2.80 8.59 -20.26
CA ASN A 235 -2.06 9.16 -21.38
C ASN A 235 -1.16 8.13 -22.05
N ILE A 236 -0.46 7.31 -21.25
CA ILE A 236 0.38 6.21 -21.75
C ILE A 236 -0.49 5.14 -22.42
N PHE A 237 -1.60 4.76 -21.80
CA PHE A 237 -2.50 3.73 -22.32
C PHE A 237 -3.14 4.12 -23.66
N ASN A 238 -3.49 5.39 -23.84
CA ASN A 238 -4.05 5.90 -25.08
C ASN A 238 -3.03 5.93 -26.22
N LYS A 239 -1.75 6.21 -25.91
CA LYS A 239 -0.66 6.23 -26.91
C LYS A 239 -0.15 4.84 -27.27
N LYS A 240 -0.46 3.81 -26.48
CA LYS A 240 0.01 2.45 -26.74
C LYS A 240 -0.81 1.80 -27.86
N GLU A 241 -0.25 1.81 -29.05
CA GLU A 241 -0.66 0.93 -30.14
C GLU A 241 -0.20 -0.50 -29.78
N ILE A 242 -1.09 -1.50 -29.89
CA ILE A 242 -0.77 -2.86 -29.46
C ILE A 242 0.45 -3.37 -30.23
N LEU A 243 1.56 -3.61 -29.55
CA LEU A 243 2.63 -4.46 -30.05
C LEU A 243 3.08 -5.38 -28.92
N TYR A 244 2.63 -6.64 -29.07
CA TYR A 244 3.10 -7.92 -28.50
C TYR A 244 3.70 -7.93 -27.09
#